data_AF-A0ABD0RWB4-F1
#
_entry.id   AF-A0ABD0RWB4-F1
#
_cell.length_a   1.000
_cell.length_b   1.000
_cell.length_c   1.000
_cell.angle_alpha   90.00
_cell.angle_beta   90.00
_cell.angle_gamma   90.00
#
_symmetry.space_group_name_H-M   'P 1'
#
loop_
_entity.id
_entity.type
_entity.pdbx_description
1 polymer ?
#
loop_
_entity_poly.entity_id
_entity_poly.type
_entity_poly.pdbx_seq_one_letter_code
_entity_poly.pdbx_strand_id
1 'polypeptide(L)'
;IIVGRINPHDPLRRFDGYANQEATSKKIAHNVFKKGDSAYVSGDLMVMDEFGYVYFRDRGGDTFRWRGENVSTTEVEGILSSLLNQTDVAVYGVSVP
;
A
#
# COMPACT_ATOMS: atom_id res chain seq x y z
N ILE A 1 -3.41 2.12 6.03
CA ILE A 1 -2.14 2.21 5.27
C ILE A 1 -1.01 2.41 6.25
N ILE A 2 0.07 1.65 6.11
CA ILE A 2 1.26 1.78 6.96
C ILE A 2 2.14 2.94 6.49
N VAL A 3 2.62 3.73 7.45
CA VAL A 3 3.50 4.87 7.23
C VAL A 3 4.74 4.76 8.10
N GLY A 4 5.90 5.15 7.56
CA GLY A 4 7.17 5.14 8.27
C GLY A 4 7.63 6.56 8.53
N ARG A 5 7.87 6.93 9.80
CA ARG A 5 8.36 8.28 10.12
C ARG A 5 9.75 8.50 9.51
N ILE A 6 9.92 9.62 8.81
CA ILE A 6 11.21 10.01 8.22
C ILE A 6 12.05 10.73 9.28
N ASN A 7 13.31 10.30 9.42
CA ASN A 7 14.29 10.93 10.29
C ASN A 7 15.63 11.10 9.55
N PRO A 8 16.04 12.34 9.20
CA PRO A 8 17.30 12.59 8.51
C PRO A 8 18.56 12.16 9.27
N HIS A 9 18.47 12.09 10.60
CA HIS A 9 19.61 11.75 11.48
C HIS A 9 19.74 10.25 11.76
N ASP A 10 18.78 9.44 11.30
CA ASP A 10 18.78 7.99 11.47
C ASP A 10 18.88 7.33 10.09
N PRO A 11 20.02 6.68 9.75
CA PRO A 11 20.21 6.04 8.46
C PRO A 11 19.13 5.02 8.10
N LEU A 12 18.51 4.36 9.09
CA LEU A 12 17.46 3.35 8.86
C LEU A 12 16.09 3.96 8.56
N ARG A 13 15.92 5.25 8.89
CA ARG A 13 14.65 5.98 8.74
C ARG A 13 14.80 7.20 7.83
N ARG A 14 15.94 7.34 7.18
CA ARG A 14 16.19 8.40 6.22
C ARG A 14 15.54 8.03 4.89
N PHE A 15 14.90 9.00 4.27
CA PHE A 15 14.36 8.89 2.93
C PHE A 15 14.89 10.06 2.12
N ASP A 16 15.85 9.79 1.23
CA ASP A 16 16.50 10.81 0.39
C ASP A 16 15.64 11.23 -0.82
N GLY A 17 14.52 10.54 -1.03
CA GLY A 17 13.63 10.74 -2.16
C GLY A 17 13.99 9.88 -3.37
N TYR A 18 13.19 10.03 -4.42
CA TYR A 18 13.45 9.47 -5.75
C TYR A 18 14.12 10.52 -6.64
N ALA A 19 14.68 10.06 -7.76
CA ALA A 19 15.22 10.94 -8.80
C ALA A 19 14.18 11.93 -9.35
N ASN A 20 12.89 11.53 -9.38
CA ASN A 20 11.79 12.42 -9.72
C ASN A 20 11.23 13.08 -8.44
N GLN A 21 11.38 14.40 -8.34
CA GLN A 21 10.93 15.17 -7.18
C GLN A 21 9.42 15.14 -6.97
N GLU A 22 8.62 15.06 -8.05
CA GLU A 22 7.16 14.94 -7.95
C GLU A 22 6.75 13.60 -7.34
N ALA A 23 7.44 12.51 -7.73
CA ALA A 23 7.23 11.19 -7.14
C ALA A 23 7.61 11.19 -5.65
N THR A 24 8.67 11.91 -5.27
CA THR A 24 9.07 12.10 -3.87
C THR A 24 7.98 12.80 -3.07
N SER A 25 7.51 13.95 -3.55
CA SER A 25 6.46 14.72 -2.87
C SER A 25 5.17 13.91 -2.70
N LYS A 26 4.80 13.07 -3.67
CA LYS A 26 3.63 12.18 -3.59
C LYS A 26 3.76 11.11 -2.50
N LYS A 27 4.98 10.72 -2.11
CA LYS A 27 5.24 9.67 -1.11
C LYS A 27 5.50 10.21 0.29
N ILE A 28 5.60 11.53 0.46
CA ILE A 28 5.81 12.17 1.76
C ILE A 28 4.51 12.78 2.26
N ALA A 29 4.06 12.33 3.42
CA ALA A 29 3.01 12.97 4.20
C ALA A 29 3.62 13.82 5.32
N HIS A 30 3.02 14.97 5.62
CA HIS A 30 3.50 15.89 6.67
C HIS A 30 2.51 15.97 7.82
N ASN A 31 3.02 16.26 9.02
CA ASN A 31 2.21 16.40 10.24
C ASN A 31 1.37 15.15 10.57
N VAL A 32 1.95 13.96 10.41
CA VAL A 32 1.28 12.67 10.54
C VAL A 32 1.14 12.25 12.01
N PHE A 33 2.21 12.31 12.79
CA PHE A 33 2.18 12.00 14.23
C PHE A 33 2.20 13.26 15.08
N LYS A 34 2.90 14.31 14.63
CA LYS A 34 2.95 15.63 15.28
C LYS A 34 3.26 16.74 14.28
N LYS A 35 2.90 17.98 14.61
CA LYS A 35 3.22 19.13 13.77
C LYS A 35 4.74 19.23 13.51
N GLY A 36 5.12 19.37 12.25
CA GLY A 36 6.49 19.47 11.78
C GLY A 36 7.18 18.13 11.48
N ASP A 37 6.53 16.99 11.65
CA ASP A 37 7.09 15.71 11.23
C ASP A 37 6.77 15.39 9.76
N SER A 38 7.41 14.34 9.26
CA SER A 38 7.16 13.79 7.93
C SER A 38 7.20 12.27 7.98
N ALA A 39 6.40 11.62 7.17
CA ALA A 39 6.34 10.17 7.06
C ALA A 39 6.27 9.73 5.60
N TYR A 40 6.97 8.64 5.31
CA TYR A 40 6.90 7.94 4.05
C TYR A 40 5.62 7.10 3.99
N VAL A 41 4.86 7.24 2.91
CA VAL A 41 3.62 6.50 2.66
C VAL A 41 3.92 5.29 1.77
N SER A 42 3.92 4.09 2.36
CA SER A 42 4.17 2.84 1.61
C SER A 42 3.13 2.63 0.50
N GLY A 43 1.85 2.83 0.84
CA GLY A 43 0.71 2.44 0.03
C GLY A 43 0.12 1.08 0.41
N ASP A 44 0.75 0.36 1.35
CA ASP A 44 0.29 -0.96 1.78
C ASP A 44 -0.70 -0.83 2.95
N LEU A 45 -1.83 -1.52 2.84
CA LEU A 45 -2.81 -1.69 3.89
C LEU A 45 -2.40 -2.88 4.76
N MET A 46 -2.04 -2.58 6.00
CA MET A 46 -1.69 -3.58 7.00
C MET A 46 -2.77 -3.63 8.08
N VAL A 47 -2.94 -4.79 8.71
CA VAL A 47 -3.78 -5.00 9.90
C VAL A 47 -2.92 -5.59 11.00
N MET A 48 -3.15 -5.16 12.24
CA MET A 48 -2.47 -5.70 13.42
C MET A 48 -3.46 -6.46 14.28
N ASP A 49 -3.08 -7.64 14.76
CA ASP A 49 -3.89 -8.41 15.73
C ASP A 49 -3.65 -7.97 17.18
N GLU A 50 -4.39 -8.58 18.11
CA GLU A 50 -4.30 -8.28 19.55
C GLU A 50 -2.94 -8.64 20.17
N PHE A 51 -2.16 -9.51 19.53
CA PHE A 51 -0.82 -9.90 19.96
C PHE A 51 0.28 -9.04 19.33
N GLY A 52 -0.08 -8.08 18.47
CA GLY A 52 0.82 -7.16 17.81
C GLY A 52 1.45 -7.67 16.52
N TYR A 53 1.01 -8.83 15.99
CA TYR A 53 1.47 -9.29 14.68
C TYR A 53 0.83 -8.46 13.58
N VAL A 54 1.62 -8.14 12.55
CA VAL A 54 1.20 -7.29 11.43
C VAL A 54 1.06 -8.14 10.17
N TYR A 55 -0.10 -8.04 9.54
CA TYR A 55 -0.47 -8.79 8.34
C TYR A 55 -0.72 -7.84 7.18
N PHE A 56 -0.18 -8.20 6.02
CA PHE A 56 -0.50 -7.54 4.76
C PHE A 56 -1.94 -7.87 4.36
N ARG A 57 -2.73 -6.84 4.05
CA ARG A 57 -4.12 -6.99 3.64
C ARG A 57 -4.33 -6.64 2.17
N ASP A 58 -3.81 -5.51 1.73
CA ASP A 58 -3.91 -5.09 0.33
C ASP A 58 -2.92 -3.97 0.00
N ARG A 59 -2.82 -3.57 -1.26
CA ARG A 59 -2.14 -2.36 -1.71
C ARG A 59 -3.15 -1.37 -2.29
N GLY A 60 -3.11 -0.12 -1.81
CA GLY A 60 -4.11 0.88 -2.20
C GLY A 60 -4.14 1.26 -3.68
N GLY A 61 -3.11 0.90 -4.46
CA GLY A 61 -3.11 1.07 -5.92
C GLY A 61 -3.76 -0.07 -6.70
N ASP A 62 -3.93 -1.23 -6.07
CA ASP A 62 -4.40 -2.47 -6.70
C ASP A 62 -5.89 -2.73 -6.39
N THR A 63 -6.52 -1.85 -5.61
CA THR A 63 -7.97 -1.87 -5.36
C THR A 63 -8.72 -0.98 -6.36
N PHE A 64 -9.75 -1.53 -7.00
CA PHE A 64 -10.59 -0.82 -7.97
C PHE A 64 -12.00 -0.58 -7.42
N ARG A 65 -12.62 0.55 -7.77
CA ARG A 65 -14.01 0.83 -7.39
C ARG A 65 -14.94 0.43 -8.52
N TRP A 66 -15.76 -0.61 -8.32
CA TRP A 66 -16.72 -1.11 -9.30
C TRP A 66 -18.12 -1.10 -8.72
N ARG A 67 -19.08 -0.46 -9.42
CA ARG A 67 -20.48 -0.31 -8.98
C ARG A 67 -20.64 0.21 -7.54
N GLY A 68 -19.70 1.04 -7.07
CA GLY A 68 -19.72 1.60 -5.72
C GLY A 68 -19.02 0.76 -4.65
N GLU A 69 -18.54 -0.43 -5.00
CA GLU A 69 -17.82 -1.34 -4.11
C GLU A 69 -16.32 -1.30 -4.37
N ASN A 70 -15.53 -1.56 -3.33
CA ASN A 70 -14.08 -1.72 -3.46
C ASN A 70 -13.78 -3.19 -3.79
N VAL A 71 -13.07 -3.43 -4.88
CA VAL A 71 -12.69 -4.75 -5.37
C VAL A 71 -11.16 -4.87 -5.29
N SER A 72 -10.67 -5.81 -4.49
CA SER A 72 -9.25 -6.12 -4.37
C SER A 72 -8.85 -7.12 -5.46
N THR A 73 -7.86 -6.78 -6.30
CA THR A 73 -7.34 -7.75 -7.30
C THR A 73 -6.69 -8.94 -6.62
N THR A 74 -5.98 -8.73 -5.51
CA THR A 74 -5.33 -9.78 -4.71
C THR A 74 -6.33 -10.83 -4.21
N GLU A 75 -7.49 -10.40 -3.73
CA GLU A 75 -8.55 -11.32 -3.28
C GLU A 75 -9.09 -12.16 -4.43
N VAL A 76 -9.34 -11.54 -5.59
CA VAL A 76 -9.81 -12.22 -6.79
C VAL A 76 -8.77 -13.21 -7.31
N GLU A 77 -7.49 -12.83 -7.34
CA GLU A 77 -6.37 -13.71 -7.69
C GLU A 77 -6.33 -14.95 -6.79
N GLY A 78 -6.44 -14.76 -5.48
CA GLY A 78 -6.42 -15.88 -4.52
C GLY A 78 -7.57 -16.87 -4.72
N ILE A 79 -8.78 -16.37 -4.97
CA ILE A 79 -9.95 -17.22 -5.26
C ILE A 79 -9.75 -17.98 -6.58
N LEU A 80 -9.34 -17.29 -7.65
CA LEU A 80 -9.11 -17.91 -8.95
C LEU A 80 -7.99 -18.93 -8.92
N SER A 81 -6.86 -18.62 -8.26
CA SER A 81 -5.75 -19.55 -8.09
C SER A 81 -6.22 -20.83 -7.40
N SER A 82 -6.99 -20.71 -6.32
CA SER A 82 -7.56 -21.85 -5.60
C SER A 82 -8.47 -22.72 -6.47
N LEU A 83 -9.34 -22.10 -7.27
CA LEU A 83 -10.23 -22.79 -8.21
C LEU A 83 -9.48 -23.47 -9.37
N LEU A 84 -8.33 -22.91 -9.76
CA LEU A 84 -7.48 -23.39 -10.85
C LEU A 84 -6.34 -24.28 -10.33
N ASN A 85 -6.56 -25.04 -9.25
CA ASN A 85 -5.57 -25.97 -8.70
C ASN A 85 -4.23 -25.32 -8.33
N GLN A 86 -4.27 -24.14 -7.71
CA GLN A 86 -3.08 -23.36 -7.29
C GLN A 86 -2.23 -22.90 -8.48
N THR A 87 -2.85 -22.58 -9.61
CA THR A 87 -2.16 -21.96 -10.75
C THR A 87 -1.86 -20.49 -10.44
N ASP A 88 -0.75 -19.96 -10.99
CA ASP A 88 -0.44 -18.54 -10.93
C ASP A 88 -1.47 -17.73 -11.72
N VAL A 89 -2.09 -16.74 -11.08
CA VAL A 89 -3.12 -15.88 -11.66
C VAL A 89 -2.75 -14.42 -11.43
N ALA A 90 -2.98 -13.57 -12.45
CA ALA A 90 -2.88 -12.13 -12.34
C ALA A 90 -4.23 -11.50 -12.71
N VAL A 91 -4.70 -10.55 -11.90
CA VAL A 91 -5.96 -9.81 -12.10
C VAL A 91 -5.65 -8.32 -12.14
N TYR A 92 -6.22 -7.62 -13.12
CA TYR A 92 -6.09 -6.18 -13.26
C TYR A 92 -7.40 -5.58 -13.73
N GLY A 93 -7.71 -4.36 -13.26
CA GLY A 93 -8.87 -3.62 -13.70
C GLY A 93 -8.72 -3.12 -15.15
N VAL A 94 -9.78 -3.24 -15.94
CA VAL A 94 -9.89 -2.65 -17.29
C VAL A 94 -11.09 -1.72 -17.38
N SER A 95 -10.97 -0.68 -18.20
CA SER A 95 -12.11 0.17 -18.52
C SER A 95 -13.09 -0.60 -19.40
N VAL A 96 -14.36 -0.65 -18.99
CA VAL A 96 -15.44 -1.32 -19.73
C VAL A 96 -16.29 -0.26 -20.44
N PRO A 97 -16.71 -0.46 -21.70
CA PRO A 97 -17.57 0.46 -22.46
C PRO A 97 -18.93 0.73 -21.82
#